data_AF-A0A7X5BL26-F1
#
_entry.id   AF-A0A7X5BL26-F1
#
_cell.length_a   1.000
_cell.length_b   1.000
_cell.length_c   1.000
_cell.angle_alpha   90.00
_cell.angle_beta   90.00
_cell.angle_gamma   90.00
#
_symmetry.space_group_name_H-M   'P 1'
#
loop_
_entity.id
_entity.type
_entity.pdbx_description
1 polymer ?
#
loop_
_entity_poly.entity_id
_entity_poly.type
_entity_poly.pdbx_seq_one_letter_code
_entity_poly.pdbx_strand_id
1 'polypeptide(L)'
;MIKLGIVMDPISSINIKKDSSFAMLLEAQRRGYQIHYMEMADLHLDQGVAMADTKIVEVKQDPNGWYEFKSQQPLALAELDVIL
;
A
#
# COMPACT_ATOMS: atom_id res chain seq x y z
N MET A 1 -11.47 10.88 -3.78
CA MET A 1 -11.18 9.49 -3.35
C MET A 1 -9.91 9.57 -2.53
N ILE A 2 -9.88 8.98 -1.33
CA ILE A 2 -8.71 9.06 -0.44
C ILE A 2 -7.61 8.13 -0.95
N LYS A 3 -6.38 8.63 -1.07
CA LYS A 3 -5.17 7.87 -1.39
C LYS A 3 -4.43 7.53 -0.10
N LEU A 4 -4.44 6.26 0.27
CA LEU A 4 -3.75 5.73 1.45
C LEU A 4 -2.43 5.09 1.01
N GLY A 5 -1.32 5.61 1.51
CA GLY A 5 -0.02 4.94 1.46
C GLY A 5 0.14 3.97 2.61
N ILE A 6 0.74 2.82 2.36
CA ILE A 6 1.21 1.91 3.41
C ILE A 6 2.67 1.53 3.15
N VAL A 7 3.52 1.72 4.15
CA VAL A 7 4.89 1.20 4.16
C VAL A 7 4.91 -0.06 5.03
N MET A 8 5.18 -1.22 4.44
CA MET A 8 5.23 -2.47 5.21
C MET A 8 6.22 -3.48 4.64
N ASP A 9 6.49 -4.53 5.43
CA ASP A 9 7.20 -5.71 4.97
C ASP A 9 6.46 -6.37 3.78
N PRO A 10 7.15 -7.19 2.96
CA PRO A 10 6.56 -7.81 1.77
C PRO A 10 5.18 -8.41 2.01
N ILE A 11 4.14 -7.86 1.35
CA ILE A 11 2.75 -8.35 1.44
C ILE A 11 2.61 -9.81 0.97
N SER A 12 3.60 -10.33 0.25
CA SER A 12 3.70 -11.74 -0.13
C SER A 12 4.00 -12.69 1.05
N SER A 13 4.51 -12.17 2.16
CA SER A 13 4.99 -12.97 3.30
C SER A 13 4.10 -12.89 4.56
N ILE A 14 3.02 -12.10 4.52
CA ILE A 14 2.16 -11.86 5.69
C ILE A 14 1.25 -13.04 6.04
N ASN A 15 0.92 -13.17 7.32
CA ASN A 15 -0.13 -14.07 7.80
C ASN A 15 -1.46 -13.30 7.92
N ILE A 16 -2.28 -13.35 6.87
CA ILE A 16 -3.54 -12.59 6.78
C ILE A 16 -4.54 -12.82 7.93
N LYS A 17 -4.41 -13.90 8.72
CA LYS A 17 -5.28 -14.16 9.88
C LYS A 17 -4.86 -13.41 11.14
N LYS A 18 -3.61 -12.95 11.20
CA LYS A 18 -3.02 -12.32 12.39
C LYS A 18 -2.47 -10.93 12.11
N ASP A 19 -2.48 -10.50 10.86
CA ASP A 19 -1.88 -9.25 10.43
C ASP A 19 -2.88 -8.08 10.53
N SER A 20 -2.61 -7.17 11.46
CA SER A 20 -3.43 -5.99 11.69
C SER A 20 -3.37 -5.01 10.51
N SER A 21 -2.23 -4.92 9.82
CA SER A 21 -2.07 -4.05 8.66
C SER A 21 -2.98 -4.50 7.52
N PHE A 22 -3.06 -5.82 7.27
CA PHE A 22 -3.98 -6.39 6.30
C PHE A 22 -5.45 -6.10 6.62
N ALA A 23 -5.83 -6.16 7.89
CA ALA A 23 -7.18 -5.80 8.33
C ALA A 23 -7.49 -4.31 8.05
N MET A 24 -6.51 -3.41 8.22
CA MET A 24 -6.66 -1.99 7.86
C MET A 24 -6.82 -1.81 6.34
N LEU A 25 -6.07 -2.55 5.53
CA LEU A 25 -6.19 -2.49 4.06
C LEU A 25 -7.57 -2.96 3.57
N LEU A 26 -8.11 -4.05 4.14
CA LEU A 26 -9.46 -4.52 3.82
C LEU A 26 -10.51 -3.45 4.12
N GLU A 27 -10.42 -2.79 5.28
CA GLU A 27 -11.36 -1.74 5.66
C GLU A 27 -11.19 -0.47 4.82
N ALA A 28 -9.96 -0.08 4.49
CA ALA A 28 -9.68 1.05 3.59
C ALA A 28 -10.30 0.81 2.21
N GLN A 29 -10.10 -0.39 1.63
CA GLN A 29 -10.71 -0.76 0.37
C GLN A 29 -12.24 -0.79 0.45
N ARG A 30 -12.82 -1.30 1.55
CA ARG A 30 -14.27 -1.29 1.78
C ARG A 30 -14.85 0.13 1.80
N ARG A 31 -14.07 1.12 2.26
CA ARG A 31 -14.42 2.54 2.24
C ARG A 31 -14.17 3.22 0.89
N GLY A 32 -13.66 2.49 -0.10
CA GLY A 32 -13.36 2.99 -1.43
C GLY A 32 -12.06 3.80 -1.49
N TYR A 33 -11.11 3.56 -0.60
CA TYR A 33 -9.81 4.21 -0.66
C TYR A 33 -8.94 3.53 -1.71
N GLN A 34 -8.09 4.31 -2.39
CA GLN A 34 -7.06 3.78 -3.26
C GLN A 34 -5.81 3.50 -2.42
N ILE A 35 -5.34 2.24 -2.45
CA ILE A 35 -4.22 1.79 -1.62
C ILE A 35 -2.95 1.80 -2.46
N HIS A 36 -1.97 2.59 -2.01
CA HIS A 36 -0.61 2.64 -2.51
C HIS A 36 0.30 1.84 -1.58
N TYR A 37 0.71 0.67 -2.02
CA TYR A 37 1.68 -0.18 -1.34
C TYR A 37 3.10 0.24 -1.69
N MET A 38 3.98 0.26 -0.69
CA MET A 38 5.40 0.52 -0.82
C MET A 38 6.17 -0.23 0.28
N GLU A 39 7.39 -0.63 -0.05
CA GLU A 39 8.35 -1.18 0.91
C GLU A 39 9.36 -0.10 1.30
N MET A 40 10.15 -0.33 2.36
CA MET A 40 11.18 0.63 2.80
C MET A 40 12.19 0.98 1.70
N ALA A 41 12.46 0.05 0.78
CA ALA A 41 13.38 0.25 -0.33
C ALA A 41 12.80 1.13 -1.46
N ASP A 42 11.48 1.30 -1.50
CA ASP A 42 10.80 2.11 -2.53
C ASP A 42 10.83 3.61 -2.19
N LEU A 43 11.12 3.96 -0.94
CA LEU A 43 11.20 5.33 -0.45
C LEU A 43 12.53 5.99 -0.79
N HIS A 44 12.48 7.17 -1.39
CA HIS A 44 13.68 7.91 -1.76
C HIS A 44 13.45 9.43 -1.78
N LEU A 45 14.56 10.18 -1.84
CA LEU A 45 14.54 11.62 -2.07
C LEU A 45 15.02 11.89 -3.50
N ASP A 46 14.19 12.59 -4.28
CA ASP A 46 14.57 13.10 -5.59
C ASP A 46 14.61 14.63 -5.54
N GLN A 47 15.80 15.21 -5.71
CA GLN A 47 16.05 16.66 -5.65
C GLN A 47 15.41 17.36 -4.41
N GLY A 48 15.37 16.67 -3.27
CA GLY A 48 14.78 17.19 -2.03
C GLY A 48 13.27 16.99 -1.89
N VAL A 49 12.62 16.35 -2.86
CA VAL A 49 11.22 15.92 -2.80
C VAL A 49 11.17 14.47 -2.31
N ALA A 50 10.33 14.21 -1.31
CA ALA A 50 10.10 12.84 -0.82
C ALA A 50 9.20 12.08 -1.79
N MET A 51 9.75 11.00 -2.36
CA MET A 51 9.16 10.20 -3.42
C MET A 51 9.06 8.73 -2.98
N ALA A 52 8.14 8.00 -3.61
CA ALA A 52 8.03 6.55 -3.46
C ALA A 52 7.67 5.87 -4.78
N ASP A 53 8.26 4.72 -5.04
CA ASP A 53 7.80 3.80 -6.09
C ASP A 53 6.61 2.97 -5.56
N THR A 54 5.40 3.44 -5.86
CA THR A 54 4.17 2.84 -5.31
C THR A 54 3.55 1.81 -6.23
N LYS A 55 2.91 0.79 -5.66
CA LYS A 55 2.06 -0.17 -6.37
C LYS A 55 0.61 -0.01 -5.91
N ILE A 56 -0.33 0.10 -6.85
CA ILE A 56 -1.76 0.02 -6.51
C ILE A 56 -2.07 -1.43 -6.17
N VAL A 57 -2.58 -1.65 -4.97
CA VAL A 57 -2.92 -2.99 -4.48
C VAL A 57 -4.40 -3.11 -4.18
N GLU A 58 -4.99 -4.22 -4.63
CA GLU A 58 -6.27 -4.69 -4.13
C GLU A 58 -6.03 -5.88 -3.20
N VAL A 59 -6.75 -5.92 -2.08
CA VAL A 59 -6.65 -6.99 -1.09
C VAL A 59 -7.97 -7.74 -0.94
N LYS A 60 -7.89 -9.03 -0.65
CA LYS A 60 -9.06 -9.89 -0.39
C LYS A 60 -8.76 -10.92 0.68
N GLN A 61 -9.78 -11.27 1.46
CA GLN A 61 -9.63 -12.27 2.53
C GLN A 61 -9.65 -13.70 1.97
N ASP A 62 -8.63 -14.05 1.18
CA ASP A 62 -8.47 -15.34 0.50
C ASP A 62 -7.05 -15.88 0.72
N PRO A 63 -6.87 -16.97 1.48
CA PRO A 63 -5.56 -17.58 1.71
C PRO A 63 -4.84 -18.07 0.45
N ASN A 64 -5.53 -18.24 -0.68
CA ASN A 64 -4.93 -18.69 -1.93
C ASN A 64 -4.47 -17.54 -2.83
N GLY A 65 -4.70 -16.29 -2.41
CA GLY A 65 -4.22 -15.10 -3.11
C GLY A 65 -4.83 -13.86 -2.48
N TRP A 66 -4.21 -13.30 -1.47
CA TRP A 66 -4.82 -12.23 -0.66
C TRP A 66 -4.57 -10.81 -1.17
N TYR A 67 -3.79 -10.67 -2.23
CA TYR A 67 -3.46 -9.38 -2.83
C TYR A 67 -3.25 -9.48 -4.34
N GLU A 68 -3.44 -8.36 -5.03
CA GLU A 68 -3.15 -8.21 -6.45
C GLU A 68 -2.62 -6.80 -6.73
N PHE A 69 -1.48 -6.70 -7.43
CA PHE A 69 -0.96 -5.41 -7.89
C PHE A 69 -1.57 -5.06 -9.24
N LYS A 70 -2.18 -3.88 -9.34
CA LYS A 70 -2.85 -3.40 -10.55
C LYS A 70 -1.99 -2.50 -11.41
N SER A 71 -1.17 -1.66 -10.79
CA SER A 71 -0.23 -0.77 -11.47
C SER A 71 0.94 -0.44 -10.56
N GLN A 72 2.02 0.05 -11.16
CA GLN A 72 3.17 0.61 -10.44
C GLN A 72 3.46 1.99 -11.00
N GLN A 73 3.67 2.96 -10.11
CA GLN A 73 4.04 4.32 -10.49
C GLN A 73 4.82 5.02 -9.38
N PRO A 74 5.82 5.85 -9.73
CA PRO A 74 6.40 6.79 -8.79
C PRO A 74 5.35 7.84 -8.40
N LEU A 75 5.41 8.28 -7.14
CA LEU A 75 4.49 9.29 -6.60
C LEU A 75 5.23 10.12 -5.54
N ALA A 76 4.99 11.43 -5.51
CA ALA A 76 5.43 12.25 -4.39
C ALA A 76 4.62 11.87 -3.15
N LEU A 77 5.28 11.66 -2.00
CA LEU A 77 4.60 11.28 -0.76
C LEU A 77 3.56 12.31 -0.31
N ALA A 78 3.75 13.58 -0.70
CA ALA A 78 2.82 14.67 -0.45
C ALA A 78 1.48 14.56 -1.23
N GLU A 79 1.37 13.68 -2.24
CA GLU A 79 0.12 13.41 -2.94
C GLU A 79 -0.78 12.38 -2.21
N LEU A 80 -0.25 11.70 -1.20
CA LEU A 80 -1.02 10.79 -0.37
C LEU A 80 -1.75 11.58 0.72
N ASP A 81 -3.02 11.24 0.95
CA ASP A 81 -3.80 11.86 2.03
C ASP A 81 -3.37 11.36 3.41
N VAL A 82 -2.84 10.13 3.46
CA VAL A 82 -2.36 9.47 4.68
C VAL A 82 -1.30 8.43 4.35
N ILE A 83 -0.32 8.24 5.24
CA ILE A 83 0.70 7.20 5.17
C ILE A 83 0.67 6.42 6.50
N LEU A 84 0.60 5.09 6.42
CA LEU A 84 0.68 4.15 7.54
C LEU A 84 2.02 3.42 7.58
#